data_AF-A0A7J4J2X6-F1
#
_entry.id   AF-A0A7J4J2X6-F1
#
_cell.length_a   1.000
_cell.length_b   1.000
_cell.length_c   1.000
_cell.angle_alpha   90.00
_cell.angle_beta   90.00
_cell.angle_gamma   90.00
#
_symmetry.space_group_name_H-M   'P 1'
#
loop_
_entity.id
_entity.type
_entity.pdbx_description
1 polymer ?
#
loop_
_entity_poly.entity_id
_entity_poly.type
_entity_poly.pdbx_seq_one_letter_code
_entity_poly.pdbx_strand_id
1 'polypeptide(L)'
;MNAAPLDYLLLDPRERIDYRVARGITIKEWYESFRPEKPTTELMRYDEAREYLGIASSSSFYHLVERKFFGEPVTVRTQKFLSSENVYRVKLNDSTLVPLSSFRLLLQREQFYMSFDWFKPSFRKYFRRGIDGHQPGLSIVDTARVVDYLKRRKLVVEKWPTLEDYNHDTGLNLSISRLHSHIRGMVRRGEIRLTPISKDPRSGGRVPKLYKIEPHHYKLVVELERRQLKLLQSGVTTRQLAEAMGMSVDSVGERLYVGSQLGLLHPELITYNPLTRDARGGYVLSQYEASRLITGDISVPSLTAFERSKGIEKVKLSIVKTKSPLKIIDAGIERELWQRARAGQNDAFQILLAVYDDIICEEAARYRYGLREEDRRWFLPTALFEFIHRFEAHRYTTRDHVITFLREKLAEFARQERPSWISVNQRIGDGKSELGDLVDNDRRRW
;
A
#
# COMPACT_ATOMS: atom_id res chain seq x y z
N MET A 1 -27.49 29.09 -6.95
CA MET A 1 -26.81 29.97 -5.99
C MET A 1 -26.57 29.17 -4.72
N ASN A 2 -25.33 28.78 -4.40
CA ASN A 2 -24.96 28.08 -3.14
C ASN A 2 -23.43 28.14 -2.87
N ALA A 3 -22.73 29.15 -3.41
CA ALA A 3 -21.28 29.33 -3.18
C ALA A 3 -20.97 30.04 -1.85
N ALA A 4 -21.89 30.90 -1.39
CA ALA A 4 -21.71 31.71 -0.19
C ALA A 4 -21.35 30.92 1.08
N PRO A 5 -21.96 29.76 1.40
CA PRO A 5 -21.67 29.06 2.65
C PRO A 5 -20.26 28.49 2.74
N LEU A 6 -19.68 28.12 1.59
CA LEU A 6 -18.35 27.51 1.54
C LEU A 6 -17.26 28.57 1.68
N ASP A 7 -17.44 29.74 1.09
CA ASP A 7 -16.50 30.85 1.16
C ASP A 7 -16.22 31.28 2.62
N TYR A 8 -17.24 31.28 3.48
CA TYR A 8 -17.07 31.58 4.92
C TYR A 8 -16.25 30.53 5.68
N LEU A 9 -16.35 29.25 5.31
CA LEU A 9 -15.63 28.18 6.02
C LEU A 9 -14.13 28.19 5.75
N LEU A 10 -13.69 28.93 4.73
CA LEU A 10 -12.31 28.97 4.27
C LEU A 10 -11.45 30.04 4.93
N LEU A 11 -12.07 31.03 5.57
CA LEU A 11 -11.36 32.11 6.28
C LEU A 11 -10.55 31.54 7.46
N ASP A 12 -9.31 32.02 7.66
CA ASP A 12 -8.36 31.50 8.66
C ASP A 12 -8.94 31.58 10.08
N PRO A 13 -8.90 30.52 10.92
CA PRO A 13 -9.32 30.61 12.31
C PRO A 13 -8.47 31.56 13.19
N ARG A 14 -7.26 31.95 12.75
CA ARG A 14 -6.37 32.92 13.44
C ARG A 14 -6.62 34.37 13.02
N GLU A 15 -7.10 34.58 11.82
CA GLU A 15 -7.84 35.79 11.50
C GLU A 15 -9.13 35.65 12.31
N ARG A 16 -9.16 36.25 13.52
CA ARG A 16 -10.45 36.50 14.19
C ARG A 16 -11.36 36.99 13.10
N ILE A 17 -12.47 36.28 12.90
CA ILE A 17 -13.43 36.56 11.85
C ILE A 17 -13.82 38.03 12.03
N ASP A 18 -13.16 38.94 11.32
CA ASP A 18 -13.61 40.31 11.21
C ASP A 18 -14.62 40.27 10.07
N TYR A 19 -15.79 39.76 10.49
CA TYR A 19 -17.01 39.51 9.74
C TYR A 19 -17.29 40.65 8.76
N ARG A 20 -17.03 40.42 7.46
CA ARG A 20 -17.61 41.23 6.37
C ARG A 20 -18.96 40.67 5.94
N VAL A 21 -19.91 40.64 6.87
CA VAL A 21 -21.32 40.93 6.63
C VAL A 21 -21.70 41.82 7.79
N ALA A 22 -22.35 42.95 7.52
CA ALA A 22 -22.72 43.99 8.48
C ALA A 22 -22.66 43.54 9.95
N ARG A 23 -21.75 44.16 10.73
CA ARG A 23 -21.55 44.00 12.17
C ARG A 23 -22.73 43.33 12.90
N GLY A 24 -22.51 42.15 13.52
CA GLY A 24 -23.31 41.76 14.69
C GLY A 24 -23.98 40.38 14.75
N ILE A 25 -23.65 39.39 13.90
CA ILE A 25 -24.18 38.02 14.07
C ILE A 25 -23.08 36.99 14.38
N THR A 26 -23.37 36.09 15.31
CA THR A 26 -22.56 34.94 15.75
C THR A 26 -22.62 33.79 14.74
N ILE A 27 -21.67 32.85 14.81
CA ILE A 27 -21.69 31.60 14.00
C ILE A 27 -22.99 30.82 14.20
N LYS A 28 -23.53 30.86 15.42
CA LYS A 28 -24.80 30.21 15.76
C LYS A 28 -25.96 30.87 14.99
N GLU A 29 -26.05 32.19 15.02
CA GLU A 29 -27.09 32.95 14.31
C GLU A 29 -26.99 32.78 12.79
N TRP A 30 -25.77 32.73 12.23
CA TRP A 30 -25.55 32.42 10.81
C TRP A 30 -25.98 30.99 10.45
N TYR A 31 -25.67 30.00 11.28
CA TYR A 31 -26.14 28.63 11.04
C TYR A 31 -27.68 28.54 11.15
N GLU A 32 -28.25 29.26 12.12
CA GLU A 32 -29.70 29.36 12.30
C GLU A 32 -30.39 30.06 11.12
N SER A 33 -29.72 30.96 10.40
CA SER A 33 -30.31 31.61 9.21
C SER A 33 -30.56 30.68 8.02
N PHE A 34 -29.97 29.48 7.99
CA PHE A 34 -30.27 28.45 6.98
C PHE A 34 -31.38 27.50 7.41
N ARG A 35 -31.83 27.56 8.66
CA ARG A 35 -32.87 26.66 9.15
C ARG A 35 -34.23 27.12 8.61
N PRO A 36 -34.99 26.21 7.98
CA PRO A 36 -36.35 26.53 7.58
C PRO A 36 -37.23 26.70 8.83
N GLU A 37 -38.29 27.49 8.70
CA GLU A 37 -39.28 27.65 9.76
C GLU A 37 -39.99 26.33 10.04
N LYS A 38 -40.19 26.00 11.32
CA LYS A 38 -40.86 24.77 11.70
C LYS A 38 -42.36 24.89 11.46
N PRO A 39 -42.99 23.93 10.75
CA PRO A 39 -44.43 23.91 10.59
C PRO A 39 -45.14 23.82 11.95
N THR A 40 -46.25 24.54 12.08
CA THR A 40 -47.05 24.57 13.31
C THR A 40 -48.05 23.42 13.41
N THR A 41 -48.44 22.81 12.29
CA THR A 41 -49.34 21.65 12.25
C THR A 41 -48.58 20.33 12.42
N GLU A 42 -49.21 19.32 13.02
CA GLU A 42 -48.61 17.99 13.16
C GLU A 42 -48.62 17.17 11.87
N LEU A 43 -49.61 17.40 11.01
CA LEU A 43 -49.82 16.72 9.73
C LEU A 43 -49.90 17.73 8.58
N MET A 44 -49.36 17.34 7.43
CA MET A 44 -49.41 18.10 6.18
C MET A 44 -50.11 17.32 5.09
N ARG A 45 -50.93 18.03 4.30
CA ARG A 45 -51.39 17.52 3.00
C ARG A 45 -50.21 17.43 2.03
N TYR A 46 -50.35 16.60 1.00
CA TYR A 46 -49.29 16.37 0.03
C TYR A 46 -48.91 17.64 -0.74
N ASP A 47 -49.91 18.44 -1.09
CA ASP A 47 -49.81 19.71 -1.78
C ASP A 47 -49.05 20.74 -0.91
N GLU A 48 -49.40 20.84 0.37
CA GLU A 48 -48.71 21.67 1.37
C GLU A 48 -47.25 21.23 1.57
N ALA A 49 -47.02 19.92 1.71
CA ALA A 49 -45.68 19.37 1.88
C ALA A 49 -44.80 19.60 0.64
N ARG A 50 -45.36 19.44 -0.56
CA ARG A 50 -44.66 19.69 -1.83
C ARG A 50 -44.26 21.15 -1.97
N GLU A 51 -45.18 22.06 -1.65
CA GLU A 51 -44.94 23.50 -1.68
C GLU A 51 -43.87 23.90 -0.66
N TYR A 52 -44.01 23.44 0.59
CA TYR A 52 -43.03 23.67 1.66
C TYR A 52 -41.62 23.17 1.29
N LEU A 53 -41.53 22.00 0.65
CA LEU A 53 -40.26 21.45 0.16
C LEU A 53 -39.71 22.20 -1.06
N GLY A 54 -40.53 22.98 -1.78
CA GLY A 54 -40.15 23.68 -3.00
C GLY A 54 -40.01 22.73 -4.21
N ILE A 55 -40.71 21.60 -4.21
CA ILE A 55 -40.64 20.61 -5.29
C ILE A 55 -41.59 21.02 -6.41
N ALA A 56 -41.04 21.55 -7.50
CA ALA A 56 -41.81 22.08 -8.62
C ALA A 56 -42.71 21.01 -9.28
N SER A 57 -42.22 19.78 -9.41
CA SER A 57 -42.94 18.69 -10.08
C SER A 57 -43.74 17.83 -9.11
N SER A 58 -45.06 17.74 -9.33
CA SER A 58 -45.93 16.84 -8.57
C SER A 58 -45.53 15.37 -8.76
N SER A 59 -45.18 14.94 -9.97
CA SER A 59 -44.77 13.54 -10.22
C SER A 59 -43.50 13.15 -9.46
N SER A 60 -42.52 14.05 -9.40
CA SER A 60 -41.29 13.85 -8.61
C SER A 60 -41.58 13.74 -7.12
N PHE A 61 -42.51 14.56 -6.60
CA PHE A 61 -42.95 14.47 -5.21
C PHE A 61 -43.66 13.15 -4.91
N TYR A 62 -44.61 12.73 -5.75
CA TYR A 62 -45.34 11.48 -5.56
C TYR A 62 -44.41 10.26 -5.58
N HIS A 63 -43.39 10.24 -6.45
CA HIS A 63 -42.39 9.18 -6.43
C HIS A 63 -41.58 9.12 -5.12
N LEU A 64 -41.30 10.26 -4.48
CA LEU A 64 -40.65 10.29 -3.16
C LEU A 64 -41.59 9.72 -2.07
N VAL A 65 -42.88 10.03 -2.16
CA VAL A 65 -43.92 9.48 -1.26
C VAL A 65 -44.06 7.96 -1.42
N GLU A 66 -44.16 7.46 -2.65
CA GLU A 66 -44.26 6.02 -2.97
C GLU A 66 -43.05 5.23 -2.43
N ARG A 67 -41.85 5.84 -2.49
CA ARG A 67 -40.62 5.27 -1.92
C ARG A 67 -40.51 5.39 -0.40
N LYS A 68 -41.56 5.88 0.27
CA LYS A 68 -41.60 6.12 1.73
C LYS A 68 -40.48 7.06 2.21
N PHE A 69 -40.02 8.00 1.37
CA PHE A 69 -38.93 8.91 1.70
C PHE A 69 -39.24 9.82 2.90
N PHE A 70 -40.51 10.14 3.11
CA PHE A 70 -41.01 10.95 4.23
C PHE A 70 -41.59 10.10 5.39
N GLY A 71 -41.40 8.78 5.35
CA GLY A 71 -42.10 7.83 6.22
C GLY A 71 -43.43 7.33 5.65
N GLU A 72 -44.18 6.58 6.45
CA GLU A 72 -45.49 6.07 6.04
C GLU A 72 -46.57 7.16 6.12
N PRO A 73 -47.40 7.33 5.07
CA PRO A 73 -48.50 8.27 5.11
C PRO A 73 -49.54 7.88 6.16
N VAL A 74 -50.05 8.88 6.89
CA VAL A 74 -51.13 8.70 7.86
C VAL A 74 -52.46 8.97 7.16
N THR A 75 -53.41 8.03 7.24
CA THR A 75 -54.75 8.21 6.68
C THR A 75 -55.68 8.74 7.76
N VAL A 76 -56.26 9.93 7.54
CA VAL A 76 -57.29 10.50 8.42
C VAL A 76 -58.58 10.62 7.63
N ARG A 77 -59.62 9.90 8.07
CA ARG A 77 -60.88 9.69 7.33
C ARG A 77 -60.61 9.02 5.97
N THR A 78 -60.42 9.82 4.91
CA THR A 78 -60.19 9.37 3.52
C THR A 78 -58.99 10.06 2.85
N GLN A 79 -58.35 11.02 3.52
CA GLN A 79 -57.22 11.77 3.00
C GLN A 79 -55.91 11.24 3.60
N LYS A 80 -54.85 11.22 2.78
CA LYS A 80 -53.50 10.85 3.20
C LYS A 80 -52.69 12.10 3.54
N PHE A 81 -51.98 12.03 4.66
CA PHE A 81 -51.15 13.08 5.20
C PHE A 81 -49.73 12.59 5.44
N LEU A 82 -48.78 13.51 5.46
CA LEU A 82 -47.42 13.26 5.90
C LEU A 82 -47.21 13.87 7.30
N SER A 83 -46.33 13.26 8.09
CA SER A 83 -45.87 13.87 9.34
C SER A 83 -45.10 15.15 9.04
N SER A 84 -45.57 16.28 9.58
CA SER A 84 -44.89 17.58 9.43
C SER A 84 -43.47 17.53 9.98
N GLU A 85 -43.22 16.76 11.04
CA GLU A 85 -41.89 16.58 11.63
C GLU A 85 -40.94 15.87 10.66
N ASN A 86 -41.41 14.84 9.94
CA ASN A 86 -40.58 14.16 8.94
C ASN A 86 -40.31 15.07 7.73
N VAL A 87 -41.32 15.78 7.25
CA VAL A 87 -41.18 16.74 6.14
C VAL A 87 -40.22 17.88 6.54
N TYR A 88 -40.34 18.39 7.76
CA TYR A 88 -39.44 19.39 8.33
C TYR A 88 -37.99 18.91 8.37
N ARG A 89 -37.75 17.69 8.86
CA ARG A 89 -36.39 17.10 8.90
C ARG A 89 -35.78 16.98 7.51
N VAL A 90 -36.58 16.60 6.51
CA VAL A 90 -36.12 16.54 5.12
C VAL A 90 -35.73 17.93 4.61
N LYS A 91 -36.59 18.94 4.82
CA LYS A 91 -36.28 20.34 4.44
C LYS A 91 -35.03 20.88 5.15
N LEU A 92 -34.91 20.62 6.46
CA LEU A 92 -33.79 21.05 7.27
C LEU A 92 -32.48 20.41 6.80
N ASN A 93 -32.51 19.11 6.47
CA ASN A 93 -31.36 18.45 5.88
C ASN A 93 -31.02 19.10 4.54
N ASP A 94 -31.97 19.23 3.63
CA ASP A 94 -31.73 19.75 2.27
C ASP A 94 -31.18 21.19 2.26
N SER A 95 -31.78 22.09 3.04
CA SER A 95 -31.36 23.50 3.19
C SER A 95 -29.95 23.67 3.77
N THR A 96 -29.44 22.67 4.49
CA THR A 96 -28.12 22.70 5.10
C THR A 96 -27.09 21.87 4.33
N LEU A 97 -27.42 21.34 3.14
CA LEU A 97 -26.50 20.60 2.30
C LEU A 97 -25.67 21.51 1.39
N VAL A 98 -24.36 21.35 1.49
CA VAL A 98 -23.37 21.92 0.55
C VAL A 98 -23.07 20.87 -0.52
N PRO A 99 -23.29 21.17 -1.81
CA PRO A 99 -23.01 20.24 -2.90
C PRO A 99 -21.53 19.86 -2.99
N LEU A 100 -21.23 18.61 -3.34
CA LEU A 100 -19.85 18.16 -3.59
C LEU A 100 -19.16 18.90 -4.74
N SER A 101 -19.93 19.43 -5.70
CA SER A 101 -19.41 20.25 -6.79
C SER A 101 -18.72 21.53 -6.26
N SER A 102 -19.24 22.14 -5.20
CA SER A 102 -18.63 23.29 -4.55
C SER A 102 -17.26 22.94 -3.96
N PHE A 103 -17.15 21.77 -3.33
CA PHE A 103 -15.85 21.26 -2.81
C PHE A 103 -14.83 20.99 -3.91
N ARG A 104 -15.26 20.53 -5.09
CA ARG A 104 -14.36 20.31 -6.22
C ARG A 104 -13.69 21.62 -6.65
N LEU A 105 -14.47 22.69 -6.80
CA LEU A 105 -13.96 24.02 -7.15
C LEU A 105 -13.02 24.54 -6.06
N LEU A 106 -13.37 24.28 -4.80
CA LEU A 106 -12.58 24.67 -3.66
C LEU A 106 -11.19 24.02 -3.64
N LEU A 107 -11.12 22.68 -3.75
CA LEU A 107 -9.83 21.96 -3.76
C LEU A 107 -8.91 22.47 -4.87
N GLN A 108 -9.48 22.93 -6.00
CA GLN A 108 -8.74 23.53 -7.10
C GLN A 108 -8.25 24.94 -6.79
N ARG A 109 -9.08 25.80 -6.18
CA ARG A 109 -8.74 27.20 -5.85
C ARG A 109 -7.75 27.32 -4.69
N GLU A 110 -8.07 26.68 -3.57
CA GLU A 110 -7.31 26.82 -2.30
C GLU A 110 -6.09 25.91 -2.21
N GLN A 111 -5.92 25.00 -3.19
CA GLN A 111 -4.79 24.08 -3.29
C GLN A 111 -4.54 23.30 -1.99
N PHE A 112 -5.57 22.64 -1.45
CA PHE A 112 -5.46 21.79 -0.24
C PHE A 112 -4.62 20.50 -0.43
N TYR A 113 -3.82 20.44 -1.51
CA TYR A 113 -2.95 19.30 -1.85
C TYR A 113 -3.67 17.95 -1.82
N MET A 114 -4.90 17.96 -2.33
CA MET A 114 -5.77 16.81 -2.40
C MET A 114 -6.57 16.84 -3.71
N SER A 115 -6.52 15.72 -4.45
CA SER A 115 -7.36 15.55 -5.63
C SER A 115 -8.81 15.25 -5.22
N PHE A 116 -9.76 15.61 -6.08
CA PHE A 116 -11.16 15.30 -5.85
C PHE A 116 -11.44 13.78 -5.83
N ASP A 117 -10.67 13.01 -6.59
CA ASP A 117 -10.76 11.54 -6.63
C ASP A 117 -10.33 10.90 -5.32
N TRP A 118 -9.41 11.54 -4.56
CA TRP A 118 -9.04 11.09 -3.23
C TRP A 118 -9.98 11.63 -2.14
N PHE A 119 -10.48 12.86 -2.33
CA PHE A 119 -11.46 13.49 -1.44
C PHE A 119 -12.74 12.65 -1.31
N LYS A 120 -13.35 12.26 -2.43
CA LYS A 120 -14.61 11.51 -2.47
C LYS A 120 -14.62 10.27 -1.58
N PRO A 121 -13.71 9.29 -1.75
CA PRO A 121 -13.68 8.10 -0.93
C PRO A 121 -13.31 8.41 0.53
N SER A 122 -12.38 9.34 0.78
CA SER A 122 -11.91 9.68 2.13
C SER A 122 -13.00 10.28 3.03
N PHE A 123 -13.91 11.05 2.45
CA PHE A 123 -14.98 11.73 3.18
C PHE A 123 -16.36 11.12 2.93
N ARG A 124 -16.44 9.97 2.25
CA ARG A 124 -17.70 9.32 1.84
C ARG A 124 -18.69 9.14 2.98
N LYS A 125 -18.20 8.83 4.18
CA LYS A 125 -19.00 8.63 5.39
C LYS A 125 -19.80 9.87 5.82
N TYR A 126 -19.41 11.06 5.38
CA TYR A 126 -20.09 12.32 5.67
C TYR A 126 -21.09 12.73 4.57
N PHE A 127 -21.16 11.97 3.47
CA PHE A 127 -22.01 12.33 2.35
C PHE A 127 -23.46 11.97 2.63
N ARG A 128 -24.36 12.92 2.37
CA ARG A 128 -25.80 12.77 2.47
C ARG A 128 -26.43 13.08 1.12
N ARG A 129 -27.56 12.45 0.83
CA ARG A 129 -28.36 12.77 -0.36
C ARG A 129 -29.42 13.79 0.02
N GLY A 130 -29.56 14.83 -0.79
CA GLY A 130 -30.67 15.79 -0.67
C GLY A 130 -31.98 15.22 -1.22
N ILE A 131 -32.98 16.09 -1.30
CA ILE A 131 -34.31 15.77 -1.86
C ILE A 131 -34.21 15.35 -3.32
N ASP A 132 -33.27 15.91 -4.07
CA ASP A 132 -33.03 15.58 -5.47
C ASP A 132 -32.49 14.16 -5.70
N GLY A 133 -31.97 13.49 -4.66
CA GLY A 133 -31.39 12.15 -4.69
C GLY A 133 -30.15 11.96 -5.59
N HIS A 134 -29.86 12.91 -6.47
CA HIS A 134 -28.88 12.80 -7.55
C HIS A 134 -27.54 13.43 -7.18
N GLN A 135 -27.53 14.49 -6.37
CA GLN A 135 -26.29 15.15 -5.97
C GLN A 135 -26.02 14.95 -4.48
N PRO A 136 -25.03 14.11 -4.12
CA PRO A 136 -24.61 14.03 -2.74
C PRO A 136 -23.97 15.36 -2.32
N GLY A 137 -24.18 15.72 -1.06
CA GLY A 137 -23.60 16.88 -0.40
C GLY A 137 -23.14 16.54 1.01
N LEU A 138 -22.62 17.55 1.70
CA LEU A 138 -22.29 17.49 3.13
C LEU A 138 -23.15 18.50 3.89
N SER A 139 -23.56 18.17 5.12
CA SER A 139 -24.18 19.18 5.98
C SER A 139 -23.20 20.33 6.22
N ILE A 140 -23.67 21.55 6.52
CA ILE A 140 -22.78 22.68 6.87
C ILE A 140 -21.82 22.32 8.02
N VAL A 141 -22.27 21.54 9.00
CA VAL A 141 -21.45 21.08 10.14
C VAL A 141 -20.35 20.12 9.68
N ASP A 142 -20.71 19.13 8.86
CA ASP A 142 -19.73 18.18 8.31
C ASP A 142 -18.77 18.90 7.34
N THR A 143 -19.26 19.89 6.62
CA THR A 143 -18.49 20.76 5.73
C THR A 143 -17.42 21.52 6.51
N ALA A 144 -17.76 22.14 7.64
CA ALA A 144 -16.81 22.82 8.52
C ALA A 144 -15.71 21.88 9.03
N ARG A 145 -16.07 20.66 9.45
CA ARG A 145 -15.11 19.64 9.90
C ARG A 145 -14.14 19.23 8.80
N VAL A 146 -14.67 19.00 7.59
CA VAL A 146 -13.85 18.65 6.43
C VAL A 146 -12.91 19.78 6.06
N VAL A 147 -13.39 21.04 6.05
CA VAL A 147 -12.55 22.20 5.75
C VAL A 147 -11.45 22.41 6.79
N ASP A 148 -11.74 22.29 8.08
CA ASP A 148 -10.71 22.37 9.14
C ASP A 148 -9.63 21.30 8.96
N TYR A 149 -10.04 20.05 8.68
CA TYR A 149 -9.09 19.00 8.34
C TYR A 149 -8.22 19.35 7.12
N LEU A 150 -8.82 19.89 6.05
CA LEU A 150 -8.10 20.30 4.85
C LEU A 150 -7.10 21.43 5.14
N LYS A 151 -7.46 22.41 5.98
CA LYS A 151 -6.55 23.48 6.42
C LYS A 151 -5.37 22.93 7.22
N ARG A 152 -5.61 22.07 8.22
CA ARG A 152 -4.55 21.42 8.99
C ARG A 152 -3.62 20.62 8.10
N ARG A 153 -4.18 19.86 7.15
CA ARG A 153 -3.40 19.12 6.16
C ARG A 153 -2.54 20.04 5.31
N LYS A 154 -3.10 21.15 4.80
CA LYS A 154 -2.36 22.15 4.02
C LYS A 154 -1.15 22.68 4.78
N LEU A 155 -1.32 23.08 6.04
CA LEU A 155 -0.23 23.56 6.90
C LEU A 155 0.87 22.50 7.12
N VAL A 156 0.50 21.23 7.24
CA VAL A 156 1.47 20.13 7.39
C VAL A 156 2.23 19.91 6.09
N VAL A 157 1.53 19.82 4.96
CA VAL A 157 2.13 19.58 3.64
C VAL A 157 2.95 20.78 3.19
N GLU A 158 2.59 22.01 3.58
CA GLU A 158 3.41 23.20 3.30
C GLU A 158 4.83 23.10 3.87
N LYS A 159 5.02 22.38 4.97
CA LYS A 159 6.33 22.13 5.58
C LYS A 159 7.10 20.96 4.96
N TRP A 160 6.49 20.24 4.03
CA TRP A 160 7.16 19.08 3.42
C TRP A 160 8.27 19.52 2.47
N PRO A 161 9.36 18.74 2.38
CA PRO A 161 10.45 19.00 1.44
C PRO A 161 10.00 19.00 -0.01
N THR A 162 10.54 19.92 -0.78
CA THR A 162 10.37 20.05 -2.23
C THR A 162 11.36 19.15 -2.99
N LEU A 163 11.19 19.06 -4.31
CA LEU A 163 12.17 18.41 -5.17
C LEU A 163 13.51 19.18 -5.21
N GLU A 164 13.50 20.50 -5.00
CA GLU A 164 14.72 21.30 -4.94
C GLU A 164 15.51 20.99 -3.67
N ASP A 165 14.83 20.93 -2.52
CA ASP A 165 15.43 20.49 -1.25
C ASP A 165 16.04 19.10 -1.39
N TYR A 166 15.35 18.19 -2.08
CA TYR A 166 15.88 16.85 -2.39
C TYR A 166 17.16 16.91 -3.22
N ASN A 167 17.19 17.69 -4.30
CA ASN A 167 18.34 17.78 -5.20
C ASN A 167 19.57 18.40 -4.51
N HIS A 168 19.34 19.36 -3.63
CA HIS A 168 20.36 19.95 -2.77
C HIS A 168 20.88 18.94 -1.74
N ASP A 169 19.99 18.32 -0.97
CA ASP A 169 20.37 17.47 0.16
C ASP A 169 20.99 16.13 -0.26
N THR A 170 20.62 15.61 -1.42
CA THR A 170 21.28 14.42 -2.00
C THR A 170 22.66 14.75 -2.58
N GLY A 171 22.96 16.01 -2.91
CA GLY A 171 24.18 16.40 -3.62
C GLY A 171 24.19 15.96 -5.10
N LEU A 172 23.04 15.54 -5.64
CA LEU A 172 22.89 15.09 -7.03
C LEU A 172 23.15 16.22 -8.03
N ASN A 173 22.87 17.48 -7.65
CA ASN A 173 23.10 18.69 -8.46
C ASN A 173 22.56 18.57 -9.90
N LEU A 174 21.42 17.91 -10.06
CA LEU A 174 20.81 17.67 -11.37
C LEU A 174 20.09 18.93 -11.88
N SER A 175 20.08 19.12 -13.20
CA SER A 175 19.17 20.09 -13.81
C SER A 175 17.70 19.68 -13.60
N ILE A 176 16.77 20.64 -13.59
CA ILE A 176 15.33 20.41 -13.32
C ILE A 176 14.74 19.29 -14.21
N SER A 177 15.11 19.26 -15.49
CA SER A 177 14.65 18.20 -16.43
C SER A 177 15.16 16.81 -16.05
N ARG A 178 16.41 16.71 -15.58
CA ARG A 178 17.02 15.46 -15.11
C ARG A 178 16.41 15.03 -13.79
N LEU A 179 16.26 15.96 -12.84
CA LEU A 179 15.62 15.74 -11.55
C LEU A 179 14.19 15.19 -11.72
N HIS A 180 13.39 15.78 -12.60
CA HIS A 180 12.04 15.27 -12.89
C HIS A 180 12.02 13.88 -13.52
N SER A 181 12.98 13.56 -14.38
CA SER A 181 13.06 12.22 -14.99
C SER A 181 13.46 11.17 -13.97
N HIS A 182 14.43 11.50 -13.11
CA HIS A 182 14.86 10.68 -11.99
C HIS A 182 13.71 10.35 -11.04
N ILE A 183 13.09 11.41 -10.49
CA ILE A 183 11.94 11.33 -9.58
C ILE A 183 10.77 10.54 -10.20
N ARG A 184 10.49 10.72 -11.49
CA ARG A 184 9.47 9.92 -12.20
C ARG A 184 9.82 8.43 -12.23
N GLY A 185 11.10 8.09 -12.40
CA GLY A 185 11.59 6.71 -12.29
C GLY A 185 11.31 6.12 -10.91
N MET A 186 11.64 6.87 -9.86
CA MET A 186 11.43 6.45 -8.46
C MET A 186 9.95 6.26 -8.13
N VAL A 187 9.07 7.17 -8.58
CA VAL A 187 7.61 7.02 -8.43
C VAL A 187 7.11 5.77 -9.14
N ARG A 188 7.59 5.49 -10.37
CA ARG A 188 7.19 4.29 -11.12
C ARG A 188 7.62 3.00 -10.42
N ARG A 189 8.75 3.01 -9.71
CA ARG A 189 9.23 1.90 -8.89
C ARG A 189 8.56 1.83 -7.52
N GLY A 190 7.78 2.83 -7.13
CA GLY A 190 7.10 2.90 -5.83
C GLY A 190 7.99 3.34 -4.67
N GLU A 191 9.19 3.85 -4.94
CA GLU A 191 10.19 4.25 -3.93
C GLU A 191 9.80 5.55 -3.21
N ILE A 192 9.13 6.47 -3.93
CA ILE A 192 8.64 7.74 -3.38
C ILE A 192 7.18 7.97 -3.73
N ARG A 193 6.45 8.59 -2.80
CA ARG A 193 5.14 9.17 -3.05
C ARG A 193 5.25 10.68 -3.18
N LEU A 194 4.78 11.19 -4.32
CA LEU A 194 4.71 12.63 -4.56
C LEU A 194 3.31 13.14 -4.27
N THR A 195 3.23 14.23 -3.52
CA THR A 195 2.00 15.01 -3.42
C THR A 195 2.10 16.20 -4.38
N PRO A 196 1.19 16.32 -5.37
CA PRO A 196 1.16 17.48 -6.25
C PRO A 196 0.74 18.71 -5.44
N ILE A 197 1.51 19.78 -5.54
CA ILE A 197 1.32 21.01 -4.76
C ILE A 197 0.45 22.00 -5.53
N SER A 198 0.63 22.10 -6.86
CA SER A 198 -0.23 22.92 -7.72
C SER A 198 0.07 22.69 -9.20
N LYS A 199 -0.95 22.90 -10.04
CA LYS A 199 -0.80 23.50 -11.37
C LYS A 199 -1.30 24.93 -11.21
N ASP A 200 -0.47 25.93 -11.48
CA ASP A 200 -0.92 27.31 -11.53
C ASP A 200 -2.11 27.42 -12.52
N PRO A 201 -3.34 27.69 -12.03
CA PRO A 201 -4.54 27.68 -12.88
C PRO A 201 -4.56 28.84 -13.89
N ARG A 202 -3.68 29.85 -13.75
CA ARG A 202 -3.54 30.96 -14.71
C ARG A 202 -2.62 30.65 -15.89
N SER A 203 -1.88 29.54 -15.81
CA SER A 203 -0.91 29.18 -16.83
C SER A 203 -1.53 28.19 -17.83
N GLY A 204 -2.04 28.71 -18.95
CA GLY A 204 -2.49 27.92 -20.10
C GLY A 204 -1.35 27.20 -20.85
N GLY A 205 -0.31 26.75 -20.15
CA GLY A 205 0.92 26.22 -20.72
C GLY A 205 1.60 25.18 -19.83
N ARG A 206 2.64 24.55 -20.38
CA ARG A 206 3.47 23.47 -19.81
C ARG A 206 4.26 23.91 -18.55
N VAL A 207 3.62 24.48 -17.54
CA VAL A 207 4.28 24.79 -16.27
C VAL A 207 4.56 23.47 -15.54
N PRO A 208 5.81 23.23 -15.11
CA PRO A 208 6.15 22.03 -14.36
C PRO A 208 5.30 21.96 -13.09
N LYS A 209 4.62 20.83 -12.90
CA LYS A 209 3.92 20.53 -11.64
C LYS A 209 4.95 20.57 -10.52
N LEU A 210 4.71 21.38 -9.49
CA LEU A 210 5.49 21.37 -8.26
C LEU A 210 5.06 20.17 -7.41
N TYR A 211 6.03 19.41 -6.92
CA TYR A 211 5.80 18.22 -6.10
C TYR A 211 6.52 18.33 -4.76
N LYS A 212 5.85 17.83 -3.72
CA LYS A 212 6.41 17.69 -2.39
C LYS A 212 6.54 16.21 -2.06
N ILE A 213 7.59 15.87 -1.33
CA ILE A 213 7.89 14.50 -0.91
C ILE A 213 7.47 14.38 0.55
N GLU A 214 6.76 13.32 0.87
CA GLU A 214 6.37 13.04 2.25
C GLU A 214 7.64 12.82 3.12
N PRO A 215 7.72 13.38 4.35
CA PRO A 215 8.95 13.38 5.15
C PRO A 215 9.57 12.00 5.41
N HIS A 216 8.74 10.96 5.60
CA HIS A 216 9.22 9.60 5.81
C HIS A 216 9.94 9.06 4.56
N HIS A 217 9.32 9.19 3.40
CA HIS A 217 9.91 8.79 2.11
C HIS A 217 11.13 9.67 1.80
N TYR A 218 11.07 10.96 2.11
CA TYR A 218 12.18 11.89 1.87
C TYR A 218 13.46 11.45 2.58
N LYS A 219 13.41 11.19 3.90
CA LYS A 219 14.61 10.77 4.66
C LYS A 219 15.22 9.49 4.11
N LEU A 220 14.40 8.46 3.93
CA LEU A 220 14.83 7.15 3.45
C LEU A 220 15.50 7.25 2.07
N VAL A 221 14.89 8.01 1.17
CA VAL A 221 15.41 8.12 -0.19
C VAL A 221 16.65 9.00 -0.26
N VAL A 222 16.70 10.10 0.51
CA VAL A 222 17.93 10.91 0.61
C VAL A 222 19.11 10.09 1.13
N GLU A 223 18.90 9.24 2.14
CA GLU A 223 19.94 8.35 2.66
C GLU A 223 20.41 7.31 1.63
N LEU A 224 19.46 6.66 0.94
CA LEU A 224 19.78 5.72 -0.13
C LEU A 224 20.58 6.36 -1.26
N GLU A 225 20.18 7.56 -1.69
CA GLU A 225 20.86 8.31 -2.75
C GLU A 225 22.26 8.75 -2.33
N ARG A 226 22.41 9.27 -1.11
CA ARG A 226 23.73 9.62 -0.56
C ARG A 226 24.65 8.40 -0.51
N ARG A 227 24.11 7.24 -0.11
CA ARG A 227 24.87 5.98 -0.13
C ARG A 227 25.25 5.58 -1.55
N GLN A 228 24.32 5.61 -2.50
CA GLN A 228 24.59 5.29 -3.90
C GLN A 228 25.62 6.24 -4.53
N LEU A 229 25.53 7.54 -4.26
CA LEU A 229 26.51 8.52 -4.72
C LEU A 229 27.89 8.27 -4.12
N LYS A 230 27.97 7.98 -2.81
CA LYS A 230 29.24 7.63 -2.18
C LYS A 230 29.86 6.40 -2.83
N LEU A 231 29.06 5.36 -3.09
CA LEU A 231 29.51 4.15 -3.79
C LEU A 231 30.00 4.49 -5.21
N LEU A 232 29.26 5.29 -5.97
CA LEU A 232 29.67 5.73 -7.31
C LEU A 232 30.96 6.55 -7.31
N GLN A 233 31.21 7.34 -6.25
CA GLN A 233 32.43 8.14 -6.11
C GLN A 233 33.64 7.32 -5.66
N SER A 234 33.46 6.35 -4.76
CA SER A 234 34.56 5.56 -4.18
C SER A 234 34.80 4.22 -4.87
N GLY A 235 33.88 3.76 -5.72
CA GLY A 235 33.93 2.47 -6.37
C GLY A 235 34.19 2.55 -7.87
N VAL A 236 34.33 1.40 -8.50
CA VAL A 236 34.52 1.25 -9.95
C VAL A 236 33.26 0.62 -10.52
N THR A 237 32.63 1.31 -11.47
CA THR A 237 31.41 0.84 -12.13
C THR A 237 31.70 -0.33 -13.07
N THR A 238 30.67 -1.15 -13.35
CA THR A 238 30.76 -2.24 -14.34
C THR A 238 31.27 -1.75 -15.70
N ARG A 239 30.90 -0.54 -16.12
CA ARG A 239 31.36 0.05 -17.38
C ARG A 239 32.84 0.41 -17.36
N GLN A 240 33.31 1.05 -16.29
CA GLN A 240 34.74 1.35 -16.13
C GLN A 240 35.58 0.08 -16.04
N LEU A 241 35.06 -0.97 -15.37
CA LEU A 241 35.68 -2.28 -15.35
C LEU A 241 35.75 -2.89 -16.76
N ALA A 242 34.67 -2.82 -17.52
CA ALA A 242 34.63 -3.30 -18.91
C ALA A 242 35.65 -2.60 -19.80
N GLU A 243 35.77 -1.27 -19.67
CA GLU A 243 36.78 -0.48 -20.36
C GLU A 243 38.21 -0.87 -19.94
N ALA A 244 38.48 -0.99 -18.63
CA ALA A 244 39.80 -1.34 -18.12
C ALA A 244 40.24 -2.78 -18.47
N MET A 245 39.29 -3.72 -18.54
CA MET A 245 39.56 -5.12 -18.85
C MET A 245 39.50 -5.42 -20.36
N GLY A 246 39.10 -4.46 -21.19
CA GLY A 246 38.90 -4.67 -22.63
C GLY A 246 37.77 -5.65 -22.95
N MET A 247 36.70 -5.68 -22.14
CA MET A 247 35.58 -6.62 -22.23
C MET A 247 34.25 -5.91 -22.50
N SER A 248 33.22 -6.65 -22.89
CA SER A 248 31.85 -6.10 -22.96
C SER A 248 31.27 -5.88 -21.56
N VAL A 249 30.36 -4.90 -21.42
CA VAL A 249 29.68 -4.60 -20.14
C VAL A 249 28.89 -5.81 -19.64
N ASP A 250 28.23 -6.54 -20.53
CA ASP A 250 27.44 -7.73 -20.19
C ASP A 250 28.34 -8.85 -19.65
N SER A 251 29.49 -9.10 -20.30
CA SER A 251 30.46 -10.12 -19.85
C SER A 251 31.10 -9.78 -18.50
N VAL A 252 31.34 -8.49 -18.21
CA VAL A 252 31.76 -8.08 -16.87
C VAL A 252 30.63 -8.25 -15.86
N GLY A 253 29.39 -7.91 -16.23
CA GLY A 253 28.22 -8.15 -15.39
C GLY A 253 28.05 -9.63 -14.99
N GLU A 254 28.23 -10.55 -15.94
CA GLU A 254 28.23 -11.99 -15.68
C GLU A 254 29.36 -12.41 -14.73
N ARG A 255 30.59 -11.90 -14.93
CA ARG A 255 31.70 -12.17 -14.01
C ARG A 255 31.43 -11.66 -12.61
N LEU A 256 30.91 -10.44 -12.45
CA LEU A 256 30.57 -9.90 -11.14
C LEU A 256 29.48 -10.72 -10.45
N TYR A 257 28.47 -11.17 -11.20
CA TYR A 257 27.44 -12.08 -10.68
C TYR A 257 28.05 -13.41 -10.20
N VAL A 258 28.86 -14.07 -11.02
CA VAL A 258 29.52 -15.33 -10.66
C VAL A 258 30.44 -15.16 -9.45
N GLY A 259 31.26 -14.10 -9.44
CA GLY A 259 32.15 -13.79 -8.32
C GLY A 259 31.39 -13.54 -7.02
N SER A 260 30.24 -12.86 -7.09
CA SER A 260 29.33 -12.68 -5.94
C SER A 260 28.75 -14.00 -5.44
N GLN A 261 28.29 -14.87 -6.34
CA GLN A 261 27.76 -16.19 -5.98
C GLN A 261 28.80 -17.10 -5.35
N LEU A 262 30.08 -16.91 -5.67
CA LEU A 262 31.21 -17.65 -5.11
C LEU A 262 31.78 -16.98 -3.84
N GLY A 263 31.28 -15.81 -3.42
CA GLY A 263 31.83 -15.04 -2.30
C GLY A 263 33.22 -14.46 -2.56
N LEU A 264 33.65 -14.39 -3.83
CA LEU A 264 34.96 -13.86 -4.23
C LEU A 264 34.94 -12.34 -4.43
N LEU A 265 33.77 -11.77 -4.69
CA LEU A 265 33.55 -10.36 -4.95
C LEU A 265 32.30 -9.89 -4.21
N HIS A 266 32.29 -8.62 -3.80
CA HIS A 266 31.15 -7.99 -3.14
C HIS A 266 30.59 -6.83 -3.97
N PRO A 267 30.06 -7.09 -5.17
CA PRO A 267 29.47 -6.04 -6.00
C PRO A 267 28.19 -5.50 -5.36
N GLU A 268 28.10 -4.19 -5.16
CA GLU A 268 26.86 -3.52 -4.76
C GLU A 268 26.03 -3.19 -6.00
N LEU A 269 24.77 -3.63 -6.01
CA LEU A 269 23.83 -3.35 -7.10
C LEU A 269 23.36 -1.90 -7.04
N ILE A 270 23.52 -1.19 -8.14
CA ILE A 270 22.96 0.14 -8.36
C ILE A 270 21.78 0.00 -9.30
N THR A 271 20.58 0.17 -8.78
CA THR A 271 19.32 0.06 -9.54
C THR A 271 19.14 1.19 -10.56
N TYR A 272 19.81 2.33 -10.38
CA TYR A 272 19.79 3.45 -11.32
C TYR A 272 21.00 4.35 -11.11
N ASN A 273 21.67 4.77 -12.19
CA ASN A 273 22.71 5.80 -12.09
C ASN A 273 22.13 7.18 -12.47
N PRO A 274 21.90 8.08 -11.49
CA PRO A 274 21.30 9.39 -11.74
C PRO A 274 22.20 10.35 -12.54
N LEU A 275 23.51 10.09 -12.61
CA LEU A 275 24.47 10.94 -13.31
C LEU A 275 24.57 10.62 -14.81
N THR A 276 24.42 9.35 -15.20
CA THR A 276 24.64 8.89 -16.58
C THR A 276 23.37 8.56 -17.36
N ARG A 277 22.19 8.55 -16.71
CA ARG A 277 20.89 8.11 -17.28
C ARG A 277 20.84 6.65 -17.73
N ASP A 278 21.82 5.83 -17.35
CA ASP A 278 21.74 4.40 -17.64
C ASP A 278 20.63 3.77 -16.80
N ALA A 279 19.53 3.43 -17.47
CA ALA A 279 18.39 2.72 -16.90
C ALA A 279 18.70 1.23 -16.65
N ARG A 280 19.79 0.74 -17.24
CA ARG A 280 20.36 -0.57 -16.91
C ARG A 280 21.16 -0.37 -15.63
N GLY A 281 20.54 -0.72 -14.52
CA GLY A 281 21.26 -0.86 -13.25
C GLY A 281 22.54 -1.68 -13.47
N GLY A 282 23.57 -1.35 -12.71
CA GLY A 282 24.89 -1.96 -12.83
C GLY A 282 25.46 -2.27 -11.46
N TYR A 283 26.58 -2.96 -11.43
CA TYR A 283 27.30 -3.21 -10.19
C TYR A 283 28.40 -2.16 -10.00
N VAL A 284 28.62 -1.79 -8.75
CA VAL A 284 29.82 -1.08 -8.32
C VAL A 284 30.62 -1.96 -7.40
N LEU A 285 31.91 -2.04 -7.68
CA LEU A 285 32.88 -2.78 -6.91
C LEU A 285 33.78 -1.80 -6.15
N SER A 286 34.30 -2.21 -4.99
CA SER A 286 35.31 -1.41 -4.30
C SER A 286 36.56 -1.24 -5.19
N GLN A 287 37.27 -0.11 -5.08
CA GLN A 287 38.52 0.09 -5.84
C GLN A 287 39.54 -1.04 -5.63
N TYR A 288 39.60 -1.57 -4.42
CA TYR A 288 40.50 -2.68 -4.06
C TYR A 288 40.14 -3.99 -4.75
N GLU A 289 38.87 -4.40 -4.73
CA GLU A 289 38.45 -5.61 -5.44
C GLU A 289 38.52 -5.40 -6.96
N ALA A 290 38.25 -4.19 -7.45
CA ALA A 290 38.36 -3.84 -8.86
C ALA A 290 39.79 -3.95 -9.36
N SER A 291 40.76 -3.42 -8.62
CA SER A 291 42.17 -3.53 -8.99
C SER A 291 42.61 -4.99 -9.04
N ARG A 292 42.25 -5.78 -8.03
CA ARG A 292 42.57 -7.22 -7.96
C ARG A 292 41.90 -8.04 -9.05
N LEU A 293 40.71 -7.67 -9.48
CA LEU A 293 40.02 -8.30 -10.59
C LEU A 293 40.70 -7.95 -11.94
N ILE A 294 41.14 -6.69 -12.11
CA ILE A 294 41.84 -6.22 -13.32
C ILE A 294 43.24 -6.84 -13.44
N THR A 295 43.99 -6.92 -12.34
CA THR A 295 45.33 -7.53 -12.31
C THR A 295 45.29 -9.06 -12.40
N GLY A 296 44.13 -9.68 -12.16
CA GLY A 296 43.94 -11.13 -12.19
C GLY A 296 44.23 -11.83 -10.85
N ASP A 297 44.48 -11.07 -9.78
CA ASP A 297 44.67 -11.59 -8.41
C ASP A 297 43.42 -12.28 -7.85
N ILE A 298 42.24 -11.94 -8.40
CA ILE A 298 40.98 -12.65 -8.16
C ILE A 298 40.54 -13.27 -9.49
N SER A 299 40.70 -14.59 -9.61
CA SER A 299 40.26 -15.32 -10.78
C SER A 299 38.81 -15.75 -10.63
N VAL A 300 37.93 -15.14 -11.42
CA VAL A 300 36.51 -15.51 -11.48
C VAL A 300 36.27 -16.40 -12.71
N PRO A 301 35.73 -17.61 -12.55
CA PRO A 301 35.44 -18.48 -13.68
C PRO A 301 34.40 -17.86 -14.61
N SER A 302 34.43 -18.23 -15.89
CA SER A 302 33.37 -17.82 -16.83
C SER A 302 32.01 -18.35 -16.38
N LEU A 303 30.93 -17.68 -16.79
CA LEU A 303 29.57 -18.15 -16.50
C LEU A 303 29.38 -19.60 -16.97
N THR A 304 29.87 -19.95 -18.16
CA THR A 304 29.83 -21.32 -18.68
C THR A 304 30.62 -22.32 -17.84
N ALA A 305 31.80 -21.94 -17.32
CA ALA A 305 32.59 -22.80 -16.43
C ALA A 305 31.93 -22.93 -15.05
N PHE A 306 31.35 -21.85 -14.53
CA PHE A 306 30.56 -21.84 -13.29
C PHE A 306 29.31 -22.70 -13.44
N GLU A 307 28.54 -22.54 -14.50
CA GLU A 307 27.35 -23.35 -14.80
C GLU A 307 27.70 -24.80 -15.08
N ARG A 308 28.84 -25.08 -15.73
CA ARG A 308 29.37 -26.45 -15.85
C ARG A 308 29.82 -27.00 -14.51
N SER A 309 30.41 -26.22 -13.62
CA SER A 309 30.78 -26.68 -12.28
C SER A 309 29.54 -26.94 -11.42
N LYS A 310 28.55 -26.04 -11.42
CA LYS A 310 27.21 -26.26 -10.86
C LYS A 310 26.47 -27.39 -11.57
N GLY A 311 26.73 -27.60 -12.86
CA GLY A 311 26.16 -28.65 -13.69
C GLY A 311 26.77 -30.01 -13.38
N ILE A 312 28.08 -30.09 -13.16
CA ILE A 312 28.83 -31.26 -12.69
C ILE A 312 28.49 -31.53 -11.22
N GLU A 313 28.23 -30.51 -10.41
CA GLU A 313 27.73 -30.66 -9.06
C GLU A 313 26.26 -31.10 -9.07
N LYS A 314 25.42 -30.54 -9.95
CA LYS A 314 24.05 -31.01 -10.23
C LYS A 314 24.04 -32.40 -10.85
N VAL A 315 25.07 -32.82 -11.60
CA VAL A 315 25.22 -34.14 -12.22
C VAL A 315 25.84 -35.15 -11.25
N LYS A 316 26.74 -34.75 -10.36
CA LYS A 316 27.10 -35.54 -9.18
C LYS A 316 25.88 -35.71 -8.27
N LEU A 317 25.09 -34.65 -8.09
CA LEU A 317 23.80 -34.70 -7.39
C LEU A 317 22.72 -35.40 -8.20
N SER A 318 22.81 -35.51 -9.54
CA SER A 318 21.80 -36.17 -10.39
C SER A 318 22.11 -37.60 -10.78
N ILE A 319 23.37 -38.01 -10.72
CA ILE A 319 23.80 -39.40 -10.59
C ILE A 319 23.40 -39.91 -9.18
N VAL A 320 23.23 -39.00 -8.21
CA VAL A 320 22.55 -39.27 -6.93
C VAL A 320 21.01 -39.01 -7.00
N LYS A 321 20.48 -38.41 -8.08
CA LYS A 321 19.04 -38.09 -8.29
C LYS A 321 18.42 -38.76 -9.53
N THR A 322 18.95 -39.86 -10.05
CA THR A 322 18.19 -40.72 -10.98
C THR A 322 17.26 -41.62 -10.17
N LYS A 323 16.15 -41.01 -9.73
CA LYS A 323 14.78 -41.56 -9.67
C LYS A 323 13.89 -40.55 -8.92
N SER A 324 12.99 -39.91 -9.66
CA SER A 324 11.75 -39.28 -9.16
C SER A 324 10.60 -40.16 -9.71
N PRO A 325 9.42 -40.30 -9.07
CA PRO A 325 8.78 -39.46 -8.07
C PRO A 325 8.57 -40.18 -6.72
N LEU A 326 8.44 -39.42 -5.63
CA LEU A 326 8.54 -39.87 -4.23
C LEU A 326 9.95 -40.37 -3.88
N LYS A 327 10.84 -39.46 -3.46
CA LYS A 327 12.11 -39.88 -2.85
C LYS A 327 11.84 -40.56 -1.51
N ILE A 328 11.68 -41.88 -1.56
CA ILE A 328 12.15 -42.76 -0.51
C ILE A 328 13.67 -42.58 -0.51
N ILE A 329 14.16 -41.71 0.38
CA ILE A 329 15.57 -41.81 0.76
C ILE A 329 15.65 -43.13 1.50
N ASP A 330 16.66 -43.93 1.16
CA ASP A 330 16.93 -45.13 1.94
C ASP A 330 17.01 -44.74 3.42
N ALA A 331 16.30 -45.46 4.29
CA ALA A 331 16.19 -45.11 5.70
C ALA A 331 17.57 -45.05 6.39
N GLY A 332 18.58 -45.75 5.86
CA GLY A 332 19.97 -45.65 6.27
C GLY A 332 20.62 -44.33 5.87
N ILE A 333 20.46 -43.90 4.62
CA ILE A 333 21.00 -42.61 4.12
C ILE A 333 20.36 -41.43 4.84
N GLU A 334 19.05 -41.47 5.06
CA GLU A 334 18.35 -40.41 5.79
C GLU A 334 18.85 -40.32 7.24
N ARG A 335 19.06 -41.47 7.90
CA ARG A 335 19.62 -41.54 9.25
C ARG A 335 21.05 -40.98 9.32
N GLU A 336 21.89 -41.29 8.33
CA GLU A 336 23.25 -40.76 8.25
C GLU A 336 23.25 -39.24 8.09
N LEU A 337 22.38 -38.69 7.23
CA LEU A 337 22.22 -37.25 7.05
C LEU A 337 21.81 -36.56 8.36
N TRP A 338 20.89 -37.17 9.12
CA TRP A 338 20.50 -36.66 10.44
C TRP A 338 21.65 -36.67 11.45
N GLN A 339 22.48 -37.72 11.45
CA GLN A 339 23.67 -37.79 12.31
C GLN A 339 24.72 -36.74 11.93
N ARG A 340 24.98 -36.56 10.63
CA ARG A 340 25.93 -35.57 10.12
C ARG A 340 25.45 -34.14 10.38
N ALA A 341 24.16 -33.86 10.19
CA ALA A 341 23.58 -32.56 10.51
C ALA A 341 23.64 -32.26 12.01
N ARG A 342 23.39 -33.26 12.88
CA ARG A 342 23.58 -33.15 14.33
C ARG A 342 25.04 -32.88 14.72
N ALA A 343 25.99 -33.46 13.99
CA ALA A 343 27.41 -33.19 14.16
C ALA A 343 27.85 -31.81 13.62
N GLY A 344 26.91 -30.95 13.19
CA GLY A 344 27.17 -29.59 12.72
C GLY A 344 27.58 -29.50 11.25
N GLN A 345 27.42 -30.58 10.47
CA GLN A 345 27.78 -30.55 9.05
C GLN A 345 26.67 -29.87 8.23
N ASN A 346 26.98 -28.66 7.75
CA ASN A 346 26.02 -27.81 7.04
C ASN A 346 25.54 -28.42 5.71
N ASP A 347 26.40 -29.17 5.00
CA ASP A 347 26.03 -29.86 3.76
C ASP A 347 24.90 -30.88 4.00
N ALA A 348 25.00 -31.69 5.07
CA ALA A 348 23.95 -32.62 5.46
C ALA A 348 22.65 -31.91 5.86
N PHE A 349 22.74 -30.77 6.56
CA PHE A 349 21.58 -29.95 6.92
C PHE A 349 20.88 -29.37 5.67
N GLN A 350 21.63 -28.83 4.71
CA GLN A 350 21.06 -28.33 3.45
C GLN A 350 20.40 -29.44 2.62
N ILE A 351 20.96 -30.64 2.64
CA ILE A 351 20.34 -31.80 1.99
C ILE A 351 19.02 -32.15 2.68
N LEU A 352 18.97 -32.18 4.02
CA LEU A 352 17.72 -32.41 4.77
C LEU A 352 16.67 -31.33 4.46
N LEU A 353 17.05 -30.05 4.38
CA LEU A 353 16.12 -28.98 4.00
C LEU A 353 15.48 -29.26 2.64
N ALA A 354 16.28 -29.59 1.62
CA ALA A 354 15.77 -29.90 0.29
C ALA A 354 14.87 -31.14 0.25
N VAL A 355 15.05 -32.08 1.17
CA VAL A 355 14.25 -33.31 1.26
C VAL A 355 12.87 -33.04 1.87
N TYR A 356 12.81 -32.18 2.88
CA TYR A 356 11.59 -31.87 3.61
C TYR A 356 10.84 -30.66 3.04
N ASP A 357 11.45 -29.89 2.14
CA ASP A 357 10.84 -28.72 1.49
C ASP A 357 9.59 -29.08 0.68
N ASP A 358 9.66 -30.13 -0.15
CA ASP A 358 8.52 -30.61 -0.94
C ASP A 358 7.35 -31.05 -0.02
N ILE A 359 7.69 -31.73 1.09
CA ILE A 359 6.70 -32.21 2.07
C ILE A 359 6.00 -31.03 2.75
N ILE A 360 6.76 -29.99 3.09
CA ILE A 360 6.22 -28.80 3.76
C ILE A 360 5.49 -27.88 2.80
N CYS A 361 5.90 -27.83 1.54
CA CYS A 361 5.14 -27.17 0.51
C CYS A 361 3.75 -27.80 0.35
N GLU A 362 3.66 -29.14 0.36
CA GLU A 362 2.38 -29.84 0.30
C GLU A 362 1.55 -29.60 1.57
N GLU A 363 2.14 -29.74 2.76
CA GLU A 363 1.43 -29.56 4.03
C GLU A 363 0.99 -28.10 4.27
N ALA A 364 1.80 -27.11 3.90
CA ALA A 364 1.47 -25.68 4.03
C ALA A 364 0.42 -25.23 3.00
N ALA A 365 0.36 -25.88 1.84
CA ALA A 365 -0.65 -25.62 0.81
C ALA A 365 -2.04 -26.17 1.19
N ARG A 366 -2.12 -27.14 2.11
CA ARG A 366 -3.40 -27.57 2.68
C ARG A 366 -4.01 -26.38 3.43
N TYR A 367 -5.26 -26.04 3.11
CA TYR A 367 -6.06 -24.86 3.50
C TYR A 367 -6.00 -24.39 4.99
N ARG A 368 -5.38 -25.17 5.88
CA ARG A 368 -5.32 -24.95 7.32
C ARG A 368 -4.20 -24.02 7.78
N TYR A 369 -3.13 -23.80 7.00
CA TYR A 369 -1.94 -23.06 7.44
C TYR A 369 -1.66 -21.77 6.66
N GLY A 370 -1.86 -21.75 5.34
CA GLY A 370 -1.84 -20.51 4.54
C GLY A 370 -0.57 -19.66 4.67
N LEU A 371 0.60 -20.30 4.81
CA LEU A 371 1.89 -19.60 4.83
C LEU A 371 2.22 -19.01 3.46
N ARG A 372 2.73 -17.76 3.45
CA ARG A 372 3.28 -17.15 2.23
C ARG A 372 4.63 -17.80 1.92
N GLU A 373 5.05 -17.69 0.66
CA GLU A 373 6.32 -18.26 0.21
C GLU A 373 7.53 -17.73 1.02
N GLU A 374 7.48 -16.46 1.41
CA GLU A 374 8.52 -15.80 2.21
C GLU A 374 8.61 -16.39 3.62
N ASP A 375 7.48 -16.64 4.27
CA ASP A 375 7.43 -17.22 5.62
C ASP A 375 7.92 -18.67 5.63
N ARG A 376 7.68 -19.42 4.55
CA ARG A 376 8.18 -20.80 4.38
C ARG A 376 9.70 -20.88 4.36
N ARG A 377 10.37 -19.89 3.75
CA ARG A 377 11.84 -19.83 3.66
C ARG A 377 12.51 -19.72 5.02
N TRP A 378 11.82 -19.16 6.01
CA TRP A 378 12.30 -19.05 7.39
C TRP A 378 11.81 -20.18 8.29
N PHE A 379 10.59 -20.67 8.04
CA PHE A 379 9.96 -21.70 8.84
C PHE A 379 10.76 -23.01 8.84
N LEU A 380 11.05 -23.56 7.65
CA LEU A 380 11.63 -24.90 7.53
C LEU A 380 13.05 -25.00 8.14
N PRO A 381 13.98 -24.06 7.87
CA PRO A 381 15.27 -24.05 8.54
C PRO A 381 15.16 -23.97 10.06
N THR A 382 14.27 -23.11 10.57
CA THR A 382 14.06 -22.93 12.01
C THR A 382 13.50 -24.20 12.65
N ALA A 383 12.51 -24.83 12.03
CA ALA A 383 11.88 -26.03 12.56
C ALA A 383 12.81 -27.24 12.52
N LEU A 384 13.56 -27.48 11.44
CA LEU A 384 14.53 -28.58 11.42
C LEU A 384 15.68 -28.34 12.40
N PHE A 385 16.12 -27.10 12.56
CA PHE A 385 17.12 -26.75 13.57
C PHE A 385 16.61 -27.03 14.99
N GLU A 386 15.38 -26.62 15.31
CA GLU A 386 14.74 -26.96 16.60
C GLU A 386 14.62 -28.47 16.78
N PHE A 387 14.25 -29.21 15.73
CA PHE A 387 14.16 -30.67 15.77
C PHE A 387 15.49 -31.34 16.12
N ILE A 388 16.60 -30.85 15.54
CA ILE A 388 17.97 -31.34 15.81
C ILE A 388 18.32 -31.16 17.29
N HIS A 389 17.96 -30.02 17.87
CA HIS A 389 18.30 -29.68 19.26
C HIS A 389 17.33 -30.27 20.29
N ARG A 390 16.08 -30.55 19.93
CA ARG A 390 15.02 -30.97 20.87
C ARG A 390 14.95 -32.48 21.10
N PHE A 391 15.38 -33.30 20.15
CA PHE A 391 15.32 -34.76 20.27
C PHE A 391 16.71 -35.38 20.54
N GLU A 392 16.97 -35.71 21.80
CA GLU A 392 18.21 -36.35 22.26
C GLU A 392 18.54 -37.66 21.52
N ALA A 393 19.84 -37.99 21.49
CA ALA A 393 20.53 -38.95 20.63
C ALA A 393 20.08 -40.43 20.65
N HIS A 394 18.97 -40.81 21.31
CA HIS A 394 18.69 -42.21 21.65
C HIS A 394 17.37 -42.79 21.14
N ARG A 395 16.67 -42.16 20.19
CA ARG A 395 15.53 -42.80 19.50
C ARG A 395 15.59 -42.60 18.00
N TYR A 396 15.23 -43.67 17.29
CA TYR A 396 15.13 -43.72 15.82
C TYR A 396 14.39 -42.49 15.30
N THR A 397 15.14 -41.58 14.69
CA THR A 397 14.56 -40.47 13.93
C THR A 397 13.97 -41.10 12.67
N THR A 398 12.68 -41.39 12.70
CA THR A 398 11.94 -41.81 11.52
C THR A 398 11.41 -40.56 10.82
N ARG A 399 11.25 -40.66 9.51
CA ARG A 399 10.65 -39.61 8.69
C ARG A 399 9.29 -39.15 9.24
N ASP A 400 8.48 -40.08 9.74
CA ASP A 400 7.17 -39.77 10.32
C ASP A 400 7.26 -38.90 11.59
N HIS A 401 8.29 -39.07 12.41
CA HIS A 401 8.51 -38.21 13.58
C HIS A 401 8.83 -36.78 13.15
N VAL A 402 9.65 -36.61 12.11
CA VAL A 402 10.00 -35.29 11.58
C VAL A 402 8.77 -34.63 10.98
N ILE A 403 7.99 -35.34 10.17
CA ILE A 403 6.76 -34.82 9.54
C ILE A 403 5.74 -34.41 10.61
N THR A 404 5.56 -35.24 11.65
CA THR A 404 4.63 -34.94 12.75
C THR A 404 5.06 -33.68 13.48
N PHE A 405 6.34 -33.55 13.82
CA PHE A 405 6.88 -32.36 14.46
C PHE A 405 6.70 -31.10 13.60
N LEU A 406 7.00 -31.19 12.30
CA LEU A 406 6.85 -30.07 11.38
C LEU A 406 5.37 -29.63 11.26
N ARG A 407 4.42 -30.58 11.26
CA ARG A 407 2.99 -30.27 11.28
C ARG A 407 2.57 -29.56 12.58
N GLU A 408 3.06 -30.00 13.72
CA GLU A 408 2.81 -29.33 15.00
C GLU A 408 3.35 -27.90 15.00
N LYS A 409 4.56 -27.71 14.48
CA LYS A 409 5.19 -26.38 14.35
C LYS A 409 4.45 -25.46 13.38
N LEU A 410 3.98 -25.99 12.25
CA LEU A 410 3.13 -25.25 11.32
C LEU A 410 1.82 -24.80 12.00
N ALA A 411 1.23 -25.69 12.81
CA ALA A 411 0.01 -25.36 13.56
C ALA A 411 0.26 -24.32 14.66
N GLU A 412 1.39 -24.39 15.37
CA GLU A 412 1.80 -23.39 16.34
C GLU A 412 2.03 -22.03 15.68
N PHE A 413 2.79 -21.99 14.58
CA PHE A 413 3.05 -20.78 13.81
C PHE A 413 1.75 -20.11 13.33
N ALA A 414 0.82 -20.89 12.79
CA ALA A 414 -0.49 -20.39 12.36
C ALA A 414 -1.34 -19.84 13.52
N ARG A 415 -1.22 -20.38 14.74
CA ARG A 415 -1.91 -19.85 15.94
C ARG A 415 -1.33 -18.52 16.41
N GLN A 416 -0.01 -18.37 16.33
CA GLN A 416 0.70 -17.15 16.78
C GLN A 416 0.47 -15.97 15.83
N GLU A 417 0.48 -16.20 14.51
CA GLU A 417 0.27 -15.16 13.49
C GLU A 417 -1.20 -14.75 13.31
N ARG A 418 -2.17 -15.58 13.71
CA ARG A 418 -3.62 -15.28 13.57
C ARG A 418 -4.42 -15.57 14.84
N PRO A 419 -4.28 -14.76 15.92
CA PRO A 419 -5.06 -14.93 17.15
C PRO A 419 -6.57 -14.88 16.92
N SER A 420 -7.03 -14.12 15.92
CA SER A 420 -8.44 -13.87 15.63
C SER A 420 -9.16 -14.99 14.86
N TRP A 421 -8.44 -15.88 14.17
CA TRP A 421 -9.03 -17.01 13.42
C TRP A 421 -9.47 -18.17 14.32
N ILE A 422 -8.92 -18.26 15.53
CA ILE A 422 -9.32 -19.28 16.51
C ILE A 422 -10.74 -19.01 17.03
N SER A 423 -11.19 -17.74 17.04
CA SER A 423 -12.59 -17.40 17.33
C SER A 423 -13.58 -17.88 16.26
N VAL A 424 -13.11 -18.09 15.03
CA VAL A 424 -13.93 -18.61 13.92
C VAL A 424 -13.96 -20.13 13.95
N ASN A 425 -12.83 -20.80 14.26
CA ASN A 425 -12.80 -22.26 14.38
C ASN A 425 -13.49 -22.79 15.64
N GLN A 426 -13.59 -22.02 16.74
CA GLN A 426 -14.44 -22.42 17.88
C GLN A 426 -15.95 -22.39 17.54
N ARG A 427 -16.39 -21.57 16.58
CA ARG A 427 -17.79 -21.58 16.10
C ARG A 427 -18.09 -22.67 15.06
N ILE A 428 -17.06 -23.24 14.43
CA ILE A 428 -17.22 -24.36 13.49
C ILE A 428 -17.55 -25.68 14.22
N GLY A 429 -17.28 -25.75 15.53
CA GLY A 429 -17.75 -26.85 16.39
C GLY A 429 -19.28 -26.90 16.60
N ASP A 430 -19.98 -25.77 16.40
CA ASP A 430 -21.42 -25.62 16.72
C ASP A 430 -22.35 -25.77 15.50
N GLY A 431 -21.83 -26.28 14.37
CA GLY A 431 -22.68 -26.84 13.31
C GLY A 431 -23.59 -25.86 12.56
N LYS A 432 -23.20 -24.58 12.38
CA LYS A 432 -23.90 -23.66 11.47
C LYS A 432 -22.94 -23.07 10.43
N SER A 433 -23.08 -23.50 9.18
CA SER A 433 -22.31 -22.99 8.04
C SER A 433 -22.99 -21.76 7.42
N GLU A 434 -22.43 -20.57 7.63
CA GLU A 434 -22.67 -19.40 6.78
C GLU A 434 -21.31 -18.77 6.47
N LEU A 435 -20.60 -19.32 5.48
CA LEU A 435 -19.31 -18.80 5.00
C LEU A 435 -19.23 -18.69 3.47
N GLY A 436 -20.35 -18.89 2.77
CA GLY A 436 -20.45 -18.66 1.33
C GLY A 436 -20.38 -17.17 0.94
N ASP A 437 -20.82 -16.26 1.81
CA ASP A 437 -21.08 -14.87 1.40
C ASP A 437 -19.95 -13.87 1.72
N LEU A 438 -18.92 -14.28 2.47
CA LEU A 438 -17.81 -13.39 2.85
C LEU A 438 -16.62 -13.44 1.88
N VAL A 439 -16.46 -14.53 1.12
CA VAL A 439 -15.30 -14.71 0.23
C VAL A 439 -15.51 -14.06 -1.15
N ASP A 440 -16.74 -13.83 -1.58
CA ASP A 440 -17.05 -13.24 -2.89
C ASP A 440 -16.90 -11.71 -2.96
N ASN A 441 -16.82 -11.01 -1.82
CA ASN A 441 -16.72 -9.56 -1.80
C ASN A 441 -15.30 -9.01 -2.04
N ASP A 442 -14.25 -9.80 -1.82
CA ASP A 442 -12.85 -9.36 -2.02
C ASP A 442 -12.32 -9.61 -3.44
N ARG A 443 -12.99 -10.46 -4.23
CA ARG A 443 -12.56 -10.74 -5.62
C ARG A 443 -12.93 -9.66 -6.63
N ARG A 444 -13.82 -8.70 -6.30
CA ARG A 444 -14.24 -7.61 -7.23
C ARG A 444 -13.44 -6.30 -7.06
N ARG A 445 -12.29 -6.30 -6.39
CA ARG A 445 -11.52 -5.07 -6.08
C ARG A 445 -10.02 -5.08 -6.41
N TRP A 446 -9.56 -5.95 -7.30
CA TRP A 446 -8.22 -5.85 -7.88
C TRP A 446 -8.29 -5.66 -9.38
#